data_AF-B3SGC0-F1
#
_entry.id   AF-B3SGC0-F1
#
_cell.length_a   1.000
_cell.length_b   1.000
_cell.length_c   1.000
_cell.angle_alpha   90.00
_cell.angle_beta   90.00
_cell.angle_gamma   90.00
#
_symmetry.space_group_name_H-M   'P 1'
#
loop_
_entity.id
_entity.type
_entity.pdbx_description
1 polymer ?
#
loop_
_entity_poly.entity_id
_entity_poly.type
_entity_poly.pdbx_seq_one_letter_code
_entity_poly.pdbx_strand_id
1 'polypeptide(L)'
;YRMMEVDNRCVVSCLLQMRGLITSDDVVHSWAIPSASIKADGVPGRINQVSLCFLYPGVFYGQCSELCGVNHSFMPVCVEAVSGKVFSEWIMGNHNSNMNASSGSGDRGCLMFIGDVIYWVLYSTYRGTCFMVGLYFKWWFYFFKFGVYWPLKFTLESAFNLTSWALSTSYSLVSWFVWFLSDPVDASVSAIVWLKGKIFSAIYFSVTSPLTAFVWLSKKVWSLTCFMANLPFVVFDAWMNNMSSFSDNETKSWVVAQIARNSEVFYSAMMEYYSKK
;
A
#
# COMPACT_ATOMS: atom_id res chain seq x y z
N TYR A 1 31.12 -4.36 43.43
CA TYR A 1 30.19 -4.17 42.29
C TYR A 1 29.91 -2.71 41.91
N ARG A 2 30.61 -1.69 42.46
CA ARG A 2 30.22 -0.26 42.35
C ARG A 2 30.06 0.31 40.93
N MET A 3 30.80 -0.19 39.93
CA MET A 3 30.82 0.35 38.55
C MET A 3 30.40 -0.67 37.48
N MET A 4 29.97 -1.88 37.89
CA MET A 4 29.63 -2.98 36.97
C MET A 4 28.15 -3.38 37.05
N GLU A 5 27.45 -3.00 38.12
CA GLU A 5 26.02 -3.26 38.25
C GLU A 5 25.19 -2.27 37.43
N VAL A 6 24.01 -2.74 37.04
CA VAL A 6 22.98 -2.02 36.29
C VAL A 6 21.63 -2.26 36.95
N ASP A 7 20.69 -1.35 36.74
CA ASP A 7 19.33 -1.46 37.31
C ASP A 7 18.57 -2.66 36.72
N ASN A 8 18.68 -2.86 35.40
CA ASN A 8 18.02 -3.94 34.67
C ASN A 8 19.07 -4.85 34.02
N ARG A 9 19.16 -6.09 34.53
CA ARG A 9 20.06 -7.10 33.99
C ARG A 9 19.45 -7.74 32.75
N CYS A 10 20.29 -8.10 31.80
CA CYS A 10 19.89 -8.93 30.66
C CYS A 10 19.77 -10.38 31.13
N VAL A 11 18.56 -10.84 31.37
CA VAL A 11 18.31 -12.22 31.82
C VAL A 11 18.28 -13.16 30.61
N VAL A 12 18.97 -14.29 30.69
CA VAL A 12 19.08 -15.29 29.63
C VAL A 12 18.97 -16.71 30.18
N SER A 13 18.54 -17.67 29.35
CA SER A 13 18.52 -19.09 29.74
C SER A 13 19.92 -19.71 29.65
N CYS A 14 20.36 -20.44 30.67
CA CYS A 14 21.52 -21.32 30.58
C CYS A 14 21.24 -22.51 29.65
N LEU A 15 22.30 -23.12 29.11
CA LEU A 15 22.27 -24.31 28.25
C LEU A 15 21.43 -24.16 26.98
N LEU A 16 21.12 -22.93 26.57
CA LEU A 16 20.41 -22.61 25.35
C LEU A 16 21.34 -21.87 24.39
N GLN A 17 21.42 -22.34 23.15
CA GLN A 17 22.10 -21.61 22.10
C GLN A 17 21.23 -20.44 21.66
N MET A 18 21.67 -19.22 21.93
CA MET A 18 20.97 -17.98 21.58
C MET A 18 21.81 -17.17 20.60
N ARG A 19 21.14 -16.21 19.94
CA ARG A 19 21.75 -15.29 19.00
C ARG A 19 21.55 -13.87 19.51
N GLY A 20 22.65 -13.17 19.82
CA GLY A 20 22.64 -11.74 20.10
C GLY A 20 22.78 -10.94 18.80
N LEU A 21 21.96 -9.92 18.64
CA LEU A 21 22.07 -8.93 17.57
C LEU A 21 22.44 -7.60 18.21
N ILE A 22 23.58 -7.04 17.82
CA ILE A 22 24.19 -5.87 18.45
C ILE A 22 24.35 -4.78 17.39
N THR A 23 23.87 -3.57 17.71
CA THR A 23 23.99 -2.35 16.90
C THR A 23 24.11 -1.16 17.85
N SER A 24 24.39 0.01 17.29
CA SER A 24 24.30 1.29 18.01
C SER A 24 23.36 2.25 17.28
N ASP A 25 22.86 3.24 18.00
CA ASP A 25 22.05 4.34 17.47
C ASP A 25 22.87 5.62 17.23
N ASP A 26 23.91 5.86 18.05
CA ASP A 26 24.68 7.11 18.03
C ASP A 26 26.11 6.93 17.47
N VAL A 27 27.03 6.38 18.25
CA VAL A 27 28.45 6.17 17.94
C VAL A 27 28.81 4.70 18.08
N VAL A 28 30.04 4.32 17.75
CA VAL A 28 30.47 2.93 17.92
C VAL A 28 30.62 2.61 19.41
N HIS A 29 29.98 1.53 19.86
CA HIS A 29 30.19 0.92 21.18
C HIS A 29 30.68 -0.51 21.00
N SER A 30 31.00 -1.21 22.09
CA SER A 30 31.30 -2.64 22.03
C SER A 30 30.74 -3.39 23.21
N TRP A 31 29.87 -4.36 22.93
CA TRP A 31 29.23 -5.22 23.91
C TRP A 31 30.17 -6.39 24.21
N ALA A 32 30.80 -6.34 25.39
CA ALA A 32 31.82 -7.30 25.78
C ALA A 32 31.56 -7.89 27.16
N ILE A 33 31.65 -9.22 27.25
CA ILE A 33 31.55 -9.99 28.50
C ILE A 33 32.78 -10.90 28.57
N PRO A 34 33.85 -10.46 29.26
CA PRO A 34 35.14 -11.17 29.25
C PRO A 34 35.05 -12.62 29.72
N SER A 35 34.26 -12.90 30.77
CA SER A 35 34.07 -14.24 31.32
C SER A 35 33.36 -15.22 30.37
N ALA A 36 32.63 -14.69 29.39
CA ALA A 36 31.98 -15.48 28.35
C ALA A 36 32.74 -15.44 27.02
N SER A 37 33.91 -14.78 26.97
CA SER A 37 34.71 -14.57 25.75
C SER A 37 33.94 -13.95 24.59
N ILE A 38 32.97 -13.10 24.89
CA ILE A 38 32.16 -12.39 23.89
C ILE A 38 32.66 -10.95 23.82
N LYS A 39 32.94 -10.49 22.61
CA LYS A 39 33.10 -9.07 22.27
C LYS A 39 32.53 -8.86 20.88
N ALA A 40 31.61 -7.92 20.74
CA ALA A 40 31.13 -7.48 19.44
C ALA A 40 30.76 -6.01 19.43
N ASP A 41 31.16 -5.34 18.37
CA ASP A 41 30.98 -3.90 18.24
C ASP A 41 29.54 -3.58 17.82
N GLY A 42 28.93 -2.59 18.45
CA GLY A 42 27.68 -1.98 18.00
C GLY A 42 28.02 -0.82 17.08
N VAL A 43 27.86 -1.00 15.77
CA VAL A 43 28.17 0.03 14.76
C VAL A 43 26.87 0.62 14.23
N PRO A 44 26.70 1.96 14.25
CA PRO A 44 25.51 2.58 13.68
C PRO A 44 25.29 2.17 12.21
N GLY A 45 24.06 1.78 11.88
CA GLY A 45 23.71 1.30 10.53
C GLY A 45 24.19 -0.11 10.17
N ARG A 46 24.75 -0.87 11.11
CA ARG A 46 25.12 -2.29 10.91
C ARG A 46 24.73 -3.14 12.11
N ILE A 47 24.06 -4.26 11.84
CA ILE A 47 23.75 -5.27 12.85
C ILE A 47 24.84 -6.34 12.86
N ASN A 48 25.57 -6.44 13.96
CA ASN A 48 26.52 -7.53 14.21
C ASN A 48 25.82 -8.67 14.95
N GLN A 49 26.18 -9.90 14.62
CA GLN A 49 25.58 -11.10 15.20
C GLN A 49 26.61 -11.87 16.03
N VAL A 50 26.26 -12.26 17.25
CA VAL A 50 27.06 -13.14 18.11
C VAL A 50 26.26 -14.33 18.59
N SER A 51 26.93 -15.45 18.80
CA SER A 51 26.33 -16.62 19.44
C SER A 51 26.51 -16.52 20.95
N LEU A 52 25.43 -16.70 21.70
CA LEU A 52 25.44 -16.68 23.16
C LEU A 52 25.13 -18.09 23.67
N CYS A 53 25.98 -18.63 24.55
CA CYS A 53 25.73 -19.91 25.21
C CYS A 53 26.37 -19.86 26.60
N PHE A 54 25.54 -19.86 27.64
CA PHE A 54 25.97 -19.85 29.03
C PHE A 54 25.81 -21.24 29.61
N LEU A 55 26.93 -21.86 30.03
CA LEU A 55 26.94 -23.26 30.48
C LEU A 55 26.45 -23.47 31.91
N TYR A 56 26.50 -22.42 32.73
CA TYR A 56 26.12 -22.46 34.13
C TYR A 56 25.33 -21.21 34.51
N PRO A 57 24.40 -21.29 35.47
CA PRO A 57 23.70 -20.14 35.98
C PRO A 57 24.66 -19.22 36.75
N GLY A 58 24.45 -17.91 36.66
CA GLY A 58 25.30 -16.92 37.30
C GLY A 58 25.17 -15.53 36.69
N VAL A 59 25.82 -14.56 37.32
CA VAL A 59 25.85 -13.17 36.85
C VAL A 59 27.21 -12.89 36.20
N PHE A 60 27.17 -12.50 34.93
CA PHE A 60 28.31 -12.19 34.10
C PHE A 60 28.37 -10.67 33.86
N TYR A 61 29.54 -10.10 34.12
CA TYR A 61 29.75 -8.67 34.03
C TYR A 61 30.63 -8.30 32.84
N GLY A 62 30.38 -7.13 32.29
CA GLY A 62 31.05 -6.58 31.12
C GLY A 62 31.09 -5.06 31.16
N GLN A 63 31.87 -4.48 30.27
CA GLN A 63 31.92 -3.03 30.05
C GLN A 63 32.04 -2.75 28.55
N CYS A 64 31.68 -1.52 28.16
CA CYS A 64 31.97 -1.05 26.82
C CYS A 64 33.46 -1.19 26.50
N SER A 65 33.77 -1.85 25.38
CA SER A 65 35.15 -2.13 24.96
C SER A 65 35.60 -1.37 23.70
N GLU A 66 34.88 -0.30 23.36
CA GLU A 66 35.20 0.63 22.26
C GLU A 66 34.95 2.07 22.71
N LEU A 67 35.91 2.97 22.49
CA LEU A 67 35.86 4.33 23.03
C LEU A 67 34.69 5.13 22.41
N CYS A 68 33.67 5.42 23.22
CA CYS A 68 32.41 6.02 22.76
C CYS A 68 32.12 7.42 23.33
N GLY A 69 33.05 8.03 24.07
CA GLY A 69 32.92 9.40 24.58
C GLY A 69 33.27 9.56 26.06
N VAL A 70 32.80 10.66 26.67
CA VAL A 70 33.15 11.04 28.06
C VAL A 70 32.69 10.00 29.09
N ASN A 71 31.52 9.41 28.86
CA ASN A 71 30.93 8.41 29.78
C ASN A 71 31.26 6.96 29.39
N HIS A 72 32.29 6.74 28.57
CA HIS A 72 32.65 5.41 28.08
C HIS A 72 32.85 4.36 29.18
N SER A 73 33.44 4.75 30.32
CA SER A 73 33.64 3.87 31.48
C SER A 73 32.41 3.67 32.37
N PHE A 74 31.31 4.38 32.11
CA PHE A 74 30.10 4.42 32.94
C PHE A 74 28.89 3.76 32.25
N MET A 75 29.14 2.82 31.33
CA MET A 75 28.12 2.00 30.67
C MET A 75 28.45 0.51 30.80
N PRO A 76 28.25 -0.08 32.00
CA PRO A 76 28.50 -1.50 32.21
C PRO A 76 27.43 -2.38 31.58
N VAL A 77 27.77 -3.65 31.39
CA VAL A 77 26.89 -4.71 30.89
C VAL A 77 26.75 -5.76 31.99
N CYS A 78 25.53 -6.19 32.29
CA CYS A 78 25.26 -7.28 33.22
C CYS A 78 24.30 -8.29 32.59
N VAL A 79 24.74 -9.54 32.49
CA VAL A 79 23.93 -10.66 32.01
C VAL A 79 23.73 -11.65 33.14
N GLU A 80 22.49 -12.04 33.39
CA GLU A 80 22.13 -13.04 34.39
C GLU A 80 21.65 -14.31 33.68
N ALA A 81 22.45 -15.37 33.73
CA ALA A 81 22.04 -16.67 33.22
C ALA A 81 21.27 -17.43 34.30
N VAL A 82 20.04 -17.81 34.00
CA VAL A 82 19.15 -18.57 34.90
C VAL A 82 18.72 -19.88 34.23
N SER A 83 18.12 -20.79 34.99
CA SER A 83 17.56 -22.02 34.40
C SER A 83 16.42 -21.69 33.43
N GLY A 84 16.20 -22.55 32.43
CA GLY A 84 15.15 -22.34 31.43
C GLY A 84 13.75 -22.16 32.03
N LYS A 85 13.46 -22.81 33.16
CA LYS A 85 12.20 -22.63 33.91
C LYS A 85 12.07 -21.21 34.46
N VAL A 86 13.09 -20.73 35.18
CA VAL A 86 13.10 -19.38 35.77
C VAL A 86 13.10 -18.30 34.69
N PHE A 87 13.88 -18.50 33.61
CA PHE A 87 13.89 -17.60 32.46
C PHE A 87 12.50 -17.43 31.87
N SER A 88 11.77 -18.52 31.75
CA SER A 88 10.46 -18.52 31.13
C SER A 88 9.36 -17.94 32.04
N GLU A 89 9.43 -18.15 33.34
CA GLU A 89 8.56 -17.45 34.30
C GLU A 89 8.82 -15.94 34.27
N TRP A 90 10.10 -15.55 34.20
CA TRP A 90 10.52 -14.15 34.09
C TRP A 90 10.04 -13.49 32.78
N ILE A 91 10.19 -14.17 31.63
CA ILE A 91 9.78 -13.59 30.33
C ILE A 91 8.26 -13.45 30.23
N MET A 92 7.49 -14.41 30.75
CA MET A 92 6.03 -14.31 30.80
C MET A 92 5.56 -13.22 31.74
N GLY A 93 6.17 -13.12 32.93
CA GLY A 93 5.87 -12.04 33.89
C GLY A 93 6.09 -10.66 33.28
N ASN A 94 7.25 -10.45 32.64
CA ASN A 94 7.58 -9.19 31.98
C ASN A 94 6.73 -8.91 30.73
N HIS A 95 6.40 -9.95 29.95
CA HIS A 95 5.51 -9.80 28.81
C HIS A 95 4.13 -9.33 29.26
N ASN A 96 3.56 -9.97 30.28
CA ASN A 96 2.27 -9.61 30.84
C ASN A 96 2.28 -8.24 31.51
N SER A 97 3.34 -7.87 32.24
CA SER A 97 3.45 -6.53 32.82
C SER A 97 3.53 -5.45 31.75
N ASN A 98 4.26 -5.68 30.65
CA ASN A 98 4.35 -4.73 29.55
C ASN A 98 3.02 -4.61 28.80
N MET A 99 2.32 -5.73 28.58
CA MET A 99 0.97 -5.73 28.00
C MET A 99 -0.03 -5.02 28.91
N ASN A 100 0.03 -5.26 30.22
CA ASN A 100 -0.85 -4.62 31.20
C ASN A 100 -0.52 -3.14 31.40
N ALA A 101 0.76 -2.72 31.32
CA ALA A 101 1.17 -1.32 31.35
C ALA A 101 0.68 -0.57 30.11
N SER A 102 0.75 -1.18 28.93
CA SER A 102 0.13 -0.64 27.71
C SER A 102 -1.40 -0.64 27.76
N SER A 103 -1.99 -1.52 28.58
CA SER A 103 -3.44 -1.59 28.83
C SER A 103 -3.89 -0.77 30.05
N GLY A 104 -2.96 -0.20 30.83
CA GLY A 104 -3.23 0.61 32.04
C GLY A 104 -3.82 1.99 31.75
N SER A 105 -3.85 2.38 30.48
CA SER A 105 -4.68 3.46 29.93
C SER A 105 -6.09 2.97 29.52
N GLY A 106 -6.48 1.75 29.91
CA GLY A 106 -7.59 1.00 29.34
C GLY A 106 -8.65 0.50 30.32
N ASP A 107 -8.65 0.92 31.59
CA ASP A 107 -9.81 0.67 32.49
C ASP A 107 -10.99 1.64 32.24
N ARG A 108 -10.80 2.58 31.30
CA ARG A 108 -11.89 3.26 30.57
C ARG A 108 -12.25 2.56 29.25
N GLY A 109 -11.69 1.39 29.00
CA GLY A 109 -11.64 0.72 27.70
C GLY A 109 -12.94 0.04 27.27
N CYS A 110 -13.70 -0.64 28.14
CA CYS A 110 -14.89 -1.35 27.66
C CYS A 110 -15.98 -0.41 27.13
N LEU A 111 -16.21 0.72 27.81
CA LEU A 111 -17.23 1.70 27.40
C LEU A 111 -16.75 2.59 26.24
N MET A 112 -15.46 2.95 26.20
CA MET A 112 -14.88 3.69 25.07
C MET A 112 -14.71 2.81 23.84
N PHE A 113 -14.35 1.53 23.97
CA PHE A 113 -14.20 0.61 22.83
C PHE A 113 -15.54 0.38 22.13
N ILE A 114 -16.65 0.29 22.88
CA ILE A 114 -17.99 0.25 22.28
C ILE A 114 -18.30 1.58 21.58
N GLY A 115 -18.00 2.72 22.20
CA GLY A 115 -18.17 4.04 21.59
C GLY A 115 -17.35 4.25 20.33
N ASP A 116 -16.08 3.82 20.34
CA ASP A 116 -15.14 3.91 19.23
C ASP A 116 -15.52 2.93 18.13
N VAL A 117 -15.90 1.69 18.45
CA VAL A 117 -16.42 0.73 17.46
C VAL A 117 -17.72 1.26 16.85
N ILE A 118 -18.65 1.81 17.64
CA ILE A 118 -19.88 2.42 17.13
C ILE A 118 -19.55 3.61 16.23
N TYR A 119 -18.66 4.50 16.67
CA TYR A 119 -18.22 5.65 15.88
C TYR A 119 -17.56 5.19 14.58
N TRP A 120 -16.68 4.20 14.61
CA TRP A 120 -15.98 3.67 13.44
C TRP A 120 -16.93 2.97 12.48
N VAL A 121 -17.89 2.21 13.00
CA VAL A 121 -18.95 1.58 12.22
C VAL A 121 -19.82 2.66 11.58
N LEU A 122 -20.32 3.64 12.34
CA LEU A 122 -21.15 4.72 11.81
C LEU A 122 -20.39 5.56 10.79
N TYR A 123 -19.14 5.91 11.07
CA TYR A 123 -18.26 6.68 10.18
C TYR A 123 -17.95 5.90 8.90
N SER A 124 -17.63 4.62 9.00
CA SER A 124 -17.39 3.75 7.83
C SER A 124 -18.66 3.54 7.00
N THR A 125 -19.80 3.40 7.66
CA THR A 125 -21.11 3.26 6.99
C THR A 125 -21.49 4.57 6.31
N TYR A 126 -21.27 5.72 6.96
CA TYR A 126 -21.47 7.05 6.36
C TYR A 126 -20.55 7.28 5.17
N ARG A 127 -19.24 7.02 5.31
CA ARG A 127 -18.27 7.18 4.23
C ARG A 127 -18.55 6.23 3.07
N GLY A 128 -18.91 4.98 3.37
CA GLY A 128 -19.32 3.98 2.40
C GLY A 128 -20.59 4.38 1.66
N THR A 129 -21.61 4.87 2.36
CA THR A 129 -22.85 5.37 1.73
C THR A 129 -22.58 6.61 0.88
N CYS A 130 -21.82 7.60 1.37
CA CYS A 130 -21.40 8.75 0.56
C CYS A 130 -20.61 8.34 -0.69
N PHE A 131 -19.71 7.36 -0.58
CA PHE A 131 -18.96 6.83 -1.71
C PHE A 131 -19.87 6.15 -2.73
N MET A 132 -20.80 5.30 -2.29
CA MET A 132 -21.77 4.62 -3.15
C MET A 132 -22.74 5.61 -3.81
N VAL A 133 -23.20 6.63 -3.09
CA VAL A 133 -23.99 7.73 -3.65
C VAL A 133 -23.18 8.50 -4.70
N GLY A 134 -21.91 8.79 -4.43
CA GLY A 134 -21.00 9.42 -5.38
C GLY A 134 -20.78 8.58 -6.65
N LEU A 135 -20.63 7.25 -6.50
CA LEU A 135 -20.57 6.32 -7.63
C LEU A 135 -21.87 6.28 -8.42
N TYR A 136 -23.02 6.29 -7.74
CA TYR A 136 -24.33 6.31 -8.37
C TYR A 136 -24.55 7.59 -9.20
N PHE A 137 -24.23 8.76 -8.65
CA PHE A 137 -24.28 10.03 -9.41
C PHE A 137 -23.30 10.03 -10.60
N LYS A 138 -22.06 9.55 -10.41
CA LYS A 138 -21.10 9.42 -11.51
C LYS A 138 -21.58 8.44 -12.57
N TRP A 139 -22.20 7.33 -12.17
CA TRP A 139 -22.76 6.34 -13.07
C TRP A 139 -23.88 6.95 -13.92
N TRP A 140 -24.85 7.62 -13.31
CA TRP A 140 -25.90 8.32 -14.06
C TRP A 140 -25.35 9.42 -14.96
N PHE A 141 -24.38 10.21 -14.48
CA PHE A 141 -23.72 11.23 -15.30
C PHE A 141 -23.07 10.61 -16.53
N TYR A 142 -22.34 9.50 -16.38
CA TYR A 142 -21.71 8.81 -17.49
C TYR A 142 -22.73 8.09 -18.37
N PHE A 143 -23.78 7.49 -17.80
CA PHE A 143 -24.86 6.84 -18.53
C PHE A 143 -25.60 7.84 -19.43
N PHE A 144 -25.99 9.01 -18.91
CA PHE A 144 -26.61 10.04 -19.73
C PHE A 144 -25.62 10.64 -20.72
N LYS A 145 -24.38 10.91 -20.32
CA LYS A 145 -23.37 11.49 -21.22
C LYS A 145 -23.01 10.57 -22.38
N PHE A 146 -22.82 9.28 -22.13
CA PHE A 146 -22.36 8.32 -23.13
C PHE A 146 -23.47 7.46 -23.73
N GLY A 147 -24.53 7.14 -22.99
CA GLY A 147 -25.67 6.37 -23.47
C GLY A 147 -26.72 7.22 -24.19
N VAL A 148 -26.85 8.50 -23.83
CA VAL A 148 -27.87 9.39 -24.44
C VAL A 148 -27.22 10.52 -25.23
N TYR A 149 -26.43 11.39 -24.58
CA TYR A 149 -25.94 12.62 -25.18
C TYR A 149 -25.00 12.39 -26.37
N TRP A 150 -23.97 11.53 -26.24
CA TRP A 150 -23.04 11.25 -27.34
C TRP A 150 -23.70 10.57 -28.54
N PRO A 151 -24.52 9.51 -28.37
CA PRO A 151 -25.28 8.92 -29.47
C PRO A 151 -26.23 9.91 -30.12
N LEU A 152 -26.98 10.68 -29.32
CA LEU A 152 -27.90 11.70 -29.83
C LEU A 152 -27.14 12.78 -30.63
N LYS A 153 -26.03 13.29 -30.10
CA LYS A 153 -25.15 14.25 -30.79
C LYS A 153 -24.64 13.68 -32.11
N PHE A 154 -24.17 12.43 -32.10
CA PHE A 154 -23.70 11.76 -33.30
C PHE A 154 -24.83 11.60 -34.33
N THR A 155 -26.04 11.19 -33.91
CA THR A 155 -27.18 11.06 -34.83
C THR A 155 -27.64 12.39 -35.39
N LEU A 156 -27.66 13.45 -34.58
CA LEU A 156 -28.08 14.79 -35.00
C LEU A 156 -27.04 15.44 -35.92
N GLU A 157 -25.76 15.39 -35.58
CA GLU A 157 -24.68 15.91 -36.44
C GLU A 157 -24.59 15.11 -37.75
N SER A 158 -24.74 13.77 -37.69
CA SER A 158 -24.75 12.93 -38.89
C SER A 158 -25.98 13.20 -39.76
N ALA A 159 -27.17 13.35 -39.16
CA ALA A 159 -28.39 13.69 -39.87
C ALA A 159 -28.31 15.09 -40.50
N PHE A 160 -27.82 16.09 -39.76
CA PHE A 160 -27.63 17.45 -40.27
C PHE A 160 -26.63 17.46 -41.43
N ASN A 161 -25.48 16.80 -41.29
CA ASN A 161 -24.50 16.68 -42.37
C ASN A 161 -25.08 15.97 -43.60
N LEU A 162 -25.87 14.91 -43.42
CA LEU A 162 -26.53 14.20 -44.51
C LEU A 162 -27.58 15.07 -45.20
N THR A 163 -28.40 15.81 -44.45
CA THR A 163 -29.41 16.73 -45.01
C THR A 163 -28.77 17.92 -45.73
N SER A 164 -27.72 18.52 -45.17
CA SER A 164 -26.95 19.59 -45.81
C SER A 164 -26.26 19.09 -47.08
N TRP A 165 -25.69 17.87 -47.04
CA TRP A 165 -25.15 17.22 -48.22
C TRP A 165 -26.26 16.97 -49.27
N ALA A 166 -27.43 16.49 -48.88
CA ALA A 166 -28.56 16.26 -49.79
C ALA A 166 -29.04 17.57 -50.43
N LEU A 167 -29.26 18.62 -49.65
CA LEU A 167 -29.70 19.94 -50.13
C LEU A 167 -28.68 20.59 -51.06
N SER A 168 -27.39 20.55 -50.72
CA SER A 168 -26.32 21.05 -51.61
C SER A 168 -26.25 20.24 -52.91
N THR A 169 -26.47 18.93 -52.84
CA THR A 169 -26.51 18.04 -54.01
C THR A 169 -27.70 18.36 -54.90
N SER A 170 -28.88 18.61 -54.31
CA SER A 170 -30.08 19.05 -55.03
C SER A 170 -29.91 20.42 -55.69
N TYR A 171 -29.32 21.39 -54.98
CA TYR A 171 -29.03 22.70 -55.55
C TYR A 171 -28.03 22.64 -56.71
N SER A 172 -26.94 21.87 -56.55
CA SER A 172 -25.97 21.64 -57.63
C SER A 172 -26.59 20.91 -58.83
N LEU A 173 -27.52 19.97 -58.61
CA LEU A 173 -28.25 19.29 -59.70
C LEU A 173 -29.14 20.26 -60.48
N VAL A 174 -29.86 21.17 -59.80
CA VAL A 174 -30.69 22.19 -60.45
C VAL A 174 -29.82 23.17 -61.23
N SER A 175 -28.74 23.67 -60.63
CA SER A 175 -27.79 24.57 -61.30
C SER A 175 -27.13 23.89 -62.52
N TRP A 176 -26.79 22.61 -62.41
CA TRP A 176 -26.27 21.82 -63.51
C TRP A 176 -27.31 21.63 -64.62
N PHE A 177 -28.57 21.38 -64.28
CA PHE A 177 -29.65 21.21 -65.25
C PHE A 177 -29.89 22.50 -66.06
N VAL A 178 -29.84 23.66 -65.41
CA VAL A 178 -29.91 24.96 -66.09
C VAL A 178 -28.73 25.16 -67.05
N TRP A 179 -27.52 24.75 -66.66
CA TRP A 179 -26.32 24.81 -67.52
C TRP A 179 -26.36 23.78 -68.67
N PHE A 180 -26.94 22.61 -68.44
CA PHE A 180 -27.12 21.58 -69.46
C PHE A 180 -28.08 22.02 -70.58
N LEU A 181 -29.08 22.85 -70.25
CA LEU A 181 -29.99 23.43 -71.24
C LEU A 181 -29.31 24.46 -72.15
N SER A 182 -28.20 25.08 -71.73
CA SER A 182 -27.42 25.99 -72.58
C SER A 182 -26.35 25.27 -73.39
N ASP A 183 -25.54 24.40 -72.76
CA ASP A 183 -24.43 23.68 -73.39
C ASP A 183 -24.38 22.19 -72.96
N PRO A 184 -25.01 21.28 -73.72
CA PRO A 184 -25.21 19.89 -73.27
C PRO A 184 -23.92 19.05 -73.25
N VAL A 185 -22.93 19.38 -74.09
CA VAL A 185 -21.70 18.57 -74.24
C VAL A 185 -20.73 18.81 -73.08
N ASP A 186 -20.45 20.06 -72.71
CA ASP A 186 -19.53 20.38 -71.61
C ASP A 186 -20.14 20.10 -70.22
N ALA A 187 -21.46 20.29 -70.08
CA ALA A 187 -22.17 19.96 -68.85
C ALA A 187 -22.15 18.45 -68.56
N SER A 188 -22.28 17.59 -69.58
CA SER A 188 -22.28 16.12 -69.39
C SER A 188 -20.91 15.57 -69.00
N VAL A 189 -19.80 16.11 -69.52
CA VAL A 189 -18.44 15.76 -69.06
C VAL A 189 -18.21 16.18 -67.60
N SER A 190 -18.67 17.37 -67.22
CA SER A 190 -18.57 17.89 -65.85
C SER A 190 -19.40 17.08 -64.84
N ALA A 191 -20.57 16.57 -65.24
CA ALA A 191 -21.41 15.71 -64.41
C ALA A 191 -20.69 14.43 -63.99
N ILE A 192 -19.95 13.80 -64.90
CA ILE A 192 -19.22 12.55 -64.64
C ILE A 192 -18.14 12.76 -63.56
N VAL A 193 -17.42 13.88 -63.61
CA VAL A 193 -16.40 14.23 -62.61
C VAL A 193 -17.02 14.50 -61.24
N TRP A 194 -18.13 15.23 -61.21
CA TRP A 194 -18.86 15.52 -59.98
C TRP A 194 -19.45 14.27 -59.32
N LEU A 195 -20.02 13.36 -60.12
CA LEU A 195 -20.64 12.12 -59.65
C LEU A 195 -19.59 11.17 -59.04
N LYS A 196 -18.40 11.09 -59.65
CA LYS A 196 -17.25 10.37 -59.08
C LYS A 196 -16.86 10.91 -57.69
N GLY A 197 -16.78 12.24 -57.54
CA GLY A 197 -16.47 12.87 -56.25
C GLY A 197 -17.49 12.58 -55.15
N LYS A 198 -18.78 12.59 -55.49
CA LYS A 198 -19.88 12.28 -54.55
C LYS A 198 -19.89 10.82 -54.13
N ILE A 199 -19.70 9.88 -55.06
CA ILE A 199 -19.56 8.44 -54.74
C ILE A 199 -18.39 8.20 -53.79
N PHE A 200 -17.23 8.83 -54.06
CA PHE A 200 -16.06 8.70 -53.19
C PHE A 200 -16.34 9.22 -51.77
N SER A 201 -17.02 10.35 -51.63
CA SER A 201 -17.40 10.90 -50.31
C SER A 201 -18.35 9.99 -49.52
N ALA A 202 -19.29 9.34 -50.20
CA ALA A 202 -20.26 8.43 -49.57
C ALA A 202 -19.58 7.13 -49.10
N ILE A 203 -18.67 6.57 -49.92
CA ILE A 203 -17.85 5.41 -49.54
C ILE A 203 -16.95 5.78 -48.36
N TYR A 204 -16.29 6.94 -48.41
CA TYR A 204 -15.44 7.42 -47.33
C TYR A 204 -16.19 7.54 -46.00
N PHE A 205 -17.38 8.14 -45.99
CA PHE A 205 -18.21 8.26 -44.79
C PHE A 205 -18.66 6.89 -44.25
N SER A 206 -19.05 5.98 -45.14
CA SER A 206 -19.51 4.62 -44.78
C SER A 206 -18.41 3.77 -44.15
N VAL A 207 -17.15 3.98 -44.54
CA VAL A 207 -16.00 3.22 -44.05
C VAL A 207 -15.37 3.86 -42.81
N THR A 208 -15.22 5.19 -42.77
CA THR A 208 -14.49 5.88 -41.68
C THR A 208 -15.29 6.01 -40.39
N SER A 209 -16.61 6.16 -40.47
CA SER A 209 -17.49 6.27 -39.30
C SER A 209 -17.42 5.02 -38.38
N PRO A 210 -17.56 3.78 -38.88
CA PRO A 210 -17.45 2.59 -38.01
C PRO A 210 -16.02 2.37 -37.49
N LEU A 211 -14.99 2.67 -38.28
CA LEU A 211 -13.59 2.53 -37.86
C LEU A 211 -13.22 3.48 -36.71
N THR A 212 -13.65 4.73 -36.79
CA THR A 212 -13.39 5.72 -35.72
C THR A 212 -14.09 5.36 -34.42
N ALA A 213 -15.33 4.84 -34.48
CA ALA A 213 -16.04 4.32 -33.32
C ALA A 213 -15.32 3.12 -32.68
N PHE A 214 -14.81 2.18 -33.49
CA PHE A 214 -14.06 1.02 -33.01
C PHE A 214 -12.74 1.41 -32.32
N VAL A 215 -11.96 2.32 -32.93
CA VAL A 215 -10.71 2.82 -32.35
C VAL A 215 -10.95 3.58 -31.05
N TRP A 216 -12.07 4.32 -30.96
CA TRP A 216 -12.45 4.98 -29.72
C TRP A 216 -12.76 3.97 -28.62
N LEU A 217 -13.55 2.93 -28.92
CA LEU A 217 -13.90 1.89 -27.96
C LEU A 217 -12.66 1.14 -27.46
N SER A 218 -11.76 0.75 -28.37
CA SER A 218 -10.54 0.01 -28.00
C SER A 218 -9.62 0.81 -27.10
N LYS A 219 -9.44 2.12 -27.36
CA LYS A 219 -8.69 3.02 -26.47
C LYS A 219 -9.29 3.12 -25.07
N LYS A 220 -10.62 3.10 -24.95
CA LYS A 220 -11.31 3.16 -23.66
C LYS A 220 -11.21 1.84 -22.89
N VAL A 221 -11.37 0.71 -23.57
CA VAL A 221 -11.15 -0.62 -22.96
C VAL A 221 -9.72 -0.74 -22.48
N TRP A 222 -8.73 -0.36 -23.30
CA TRP A 222 -7.32 -0.36 -22.92
C TRP A 222 -7.05 0.48 -21.66
N SER A 223 -7.57 1.72 -21.63
CA SER A 223 -7.43 2.60 -20.46
C SER A 223 -8.03 2.00 -19.18
N LEU A 224 -9.17 1.31 -19.28
CA LEU A 224 -9.80 0.65 -18.14
C LEU A 224 -8.98 -0.56 -17.66
N THR A 225 -8.49 -1.38 -18.59
CA THR A 225 -7.64 -2.53 -18.27
C THR A 225 -6.34 -2.08 -17.59
N CYS A 226 -5.68 -1.05 -18.11
CA CYS A 226 -4.49 -0.47 -17.47
C CYS A 226 -4.78 0.08 -16.07
N PHE A 227 -5.93 0.72 -15.86
CA PHE A 227 -6.32 1.19 -14.53
C PHE A 227 -6.51 0.03 -13.55
N MET A 228 -7.21 -1.03 -13.96
CA MET A 228 -7.44 -2.21 -13.12
C MET A 228 -6.15 -2.97 -12.81
N ALA A 229 -5.20 -3.02 -13.75
CA ALA A 229 -3.89 -3.62 -13.54
C ALA A 229 -3.02 -2.82 -12.56
N ASN A 230 -3.15 -1.48 -12.52
CA ASN A 230 -2.37 -0.61 -11.63
C ASN A 230 -2.96 -0.46 -10.23
N LEU A 231 -4.26 -0.73 -10.05
CA LEU A 231 -4.94 -0.57 -8.76
C LEU A 231 -4.25 -1.33 -7.61
N PRO A 232 -3.85 -2.62 -7.76
CA PRO A 232 -3.17 -3.35 -6.69
C PRO A 232 -1.83 -2.71 -6.30
N PHE A 233 -1.08 -2.19 -7.28
CA PHE A 233 0.21 -1.57 -7.03
C PHE A 233 0.07 -0.28 -6.22
N VAL A 234 -0.93 0.56 -6.55
CA VAL A 234 -1.20 1.80 -5.80
C VAL A 234 -1.64 1.50 -4.36
N VAL A 235 -2.48 0.48 -4.17
CA VAL A 235 -2.90 0.06 -2.83
C VAL A 235 -1.72 -0.49 -2.03
N PHE A 236 -0.87 -1.31 -2.65
CA PHE A 236 0.32 -1.85 -2.01
C PHE A 236 1.32 -0.76 -1.64
N ASP A 237 1.58 0.19 -2.53
CA ASP A 237 2.48 1.32 -2.28
C ASP A 237 1.98 2.19 -1.12
N ALA A 238 0.68 2.50 -1.08
CA ALA A 238 0.07 3.22 0.03
C ALA A 238 0.21 2.48 1.38
N TRP A 239 0.06 1.16 1.38
CA TRP A 239 0.27 0.33 2.57
C TRP A 239 1.73 0.31 3.01
N MET A 240 2.67 0.13 2.08
CA MET A 240 4.10 0.15 2.34
C MET A 240 4.56 1.49 2.92
N ASN A 241 4.07 2.61 2.38
CA ASN A 241 4.36 3.94 2.88
C ASN A 241 3.86 4.16 4.32
N ASN A 242 2.75 3.52 4.69
CA ASN A 242 2.23 3.60 6.04
C ASN A 242 3.07 2.77 7.04
N MET A 243 3.62 1.63 6.58
CA MET A 243 4.50 0.77 7.36
C MET A 243 5.93 1.33 7.49
N SER A 244 6.44 2.01 6.47
CA SER A 244 7.79 2.58 6.43
C SER A 244 7.92 3.93 7.13
N SER A 245 6.80 4.61 7.43
CA SER A 245 6.85 5.85 8.20
C SER A 245 7.49 5.60 9.57
N PHE A 246 8.10 6.61 10.19
CA PHE A 246 8.59 6.50 11.57
C PHE A 246 7.55 6.98 12.60
N SER A 247 6.38 7.44 12.15
CA SER A 247 5.30 7.89 13.02
C SER A 247 4.47 6.72 13.53
N ASP A 248 4.13 6.74 14.82
CA ASP A 248 3.15 5.83 15.40
C ASP A 248 1.78 6.05 14.74
N ASN A 249 1.16 4.95 14.29
CA ASN A 249 -0.17 4.95 13.69
C ASN A 249 -0.97 3.75 14.19
N GLU A 250 -2.29 3.79 14.05
CA GLU A 250 -3.19 2.73 14.49
C GLU A 250 -2.87 1.36 13.86
N THR A 251 -2.38 1.35 12.62
CA THR A 251 -2.00 0.12 11.94
C THR A 251 -0.80 -0.56 12.60
N LYS A 252 0.24 0.21 12.98
CA LYS A 252 1.42 -0.33 13.65
C LYS A 252 1.09 -0.76 15.07
N SER A 253 0.28 0.01 15.81
CA SER A 253 -0.13 -0.41 17.14
C SER A 253 -0.91 -1.74 17.09
N TRP A 254 -1.78 -1.92 16.09
CA TRP A 254 -2.47 -3.19 15.87
C TRP A 254 -1.51 -4.34 15.52
N VAL A 255 -0.55 -4.10 14.61
CA VAL A 255 0.46 -5.10 14.24
C VAL A 255 1.33 -5.49 15.44
N VAL A 256 1.81 -4.52 16.21
CA VAL A 256 2.59 -4.74 17.44
C VAL A 256 1.77 -5.52 18.46
N ALA A 257 0.49 -5.18 18.65
CA ALA A 257 -0.40 -5.93 19.54
C ALA A 257 -0.61 -7.38 19.08
N GLN A 258 -0.71 -7.62 17.77
CA GLN A 258 -0.83 -8.96 17.21
C GLN A 258 0.47 -9.77 17.36
N ILE A 259 1.63 -9.14 17.13
CA ILE A 259 2.94 -9.74 17.38
C ILE A 259 3.06 -10.11 18.86
N ALA A 260 2.71 -9.21 19.77
CA ALA A 260 2.76 -9.45 21.20
C ALA A 260 1.90 -10.65 21.61
N ARG A 261 0.64 -10.73 21.14
CA ARG A 261 -0.22 -11.90 21.37
C ARG A 261 0.38 -13.20 20.82
N ASN A 262 0.98 -13.16 19.63
CA ASN A 262 1.65 -14.33 19.06
C ASN A 262 2.90 -14.72 19.86
N SER A 263 3.63 -13.75 20.41
CA SER A 263 4.78 -13.98 21.29
C SER A 263 4.38 -14.66 22.58
N GLU A 264 3.25 -14.28 23.19
CA GLU A 264 2.70 -14.96 24.38
C GLU A 264 2.45 -16.45 24.11
N VAL A 265 1.79 -16.77 23.00
CA VAL A 265 1.54 -18.16 22.57
C VAL A 265 2.85 -18.91 22.36
N PHE A 266 3.83 -18.27 21.71
CA PHE A 266 5.15 -18.85 21.51
C PHE A 266 5.85 -19.15 22.84
N TYR A 267 5.86 -18.20 23.79
CA TYR A 267 6.46 -18.40 25.10
C TYR A 267 5.75 -19.50 25.90
N SER A 268 4.42 -19.57 25.84
CA SER A 268 3.66 -20.65 26.47
C SER A 268 4.00 -22.02 25.89
N ALA A 269 4.13 -22.14 24.55
CA ALA A 269 4.53 -23.39 23.91
C ALA A 269 5.98 -23.78 24.24
N MET A 270 6.89 -22.80 24.28
CA MET A 270 8.26 -22.99 24.72
C MET A 270 8.31 -23.50 26.17
N MET A 271 7.49 -22.92 27.04
CA MET A 271 7.34 -23.33 28.44
C MET A 271 6.88 -24.76 28.61
N GLU A 272 5.86 -25.15 27.85
CA GLU A 272 5.35 -26.52 27.88
C GLU A 272 6.43 -27.52 27.44
N TYR A 273 7.24 -27.16 26.44
CA TYR A 273 8.34 -28.01 25.99
C TYR A 273 9.43 -28.19 27.05
N TYR A 274 9.90 -27.09 27.66
CA TYR A 274 10.98 -27.15 28.64
C TYR A 274 10.55 -27.61 30.03
N SER A 275 9.26 -27.57 30.36
CA SER A 275 8.75 -28.14 31.62
C SER A 275 8.65 -29.67 31.60
N LYS A 276 8.62 -30.29 30.41
CA LYS A 276 8.56 -31.75 30.23
C LYS A 276 9.94 -32.44 30.19
N LYS A 277 11.03 -31.68 30.08
CA LYS A 277 12.42 -32.16 30.06
C LYS A 277 13.09 -31.95 31.41
#